data_AF-A0A101VNS5-F1
#
_entry.id   AF-A0A101VNS5-F1
#
_cell.length_a   1.000
_cell.length_b   1.000
_cell.length_c   1.000
_cell.angle_alpha   90.00
_cell.angle_beta   90.00
_cell.angle_gamma   90.00
#
_symmetry.space_group_name_H-M   'P 1'
#
loop_
_entity.id
_entity.type
_entity.pdbx_description
1 polymer ?
#
loop_
_entity_poly.entity_id
_entity_poly.type
_entity_poly.pdbx_seq_one_letter_code
_entity_poly.pdbx_strand_id
1 'polypeptide(L)'
;MQNTGEDWKRLLGVLTEEELAQYAQMALDQVRRETSRAALHVALLLSGVGLMGWAGWTIYRLGEVGSLVYLALAAAGVCIYIPWRSVKTRKLWLGHYVRVKQELSRRQDGGEGSKRET
;
A
#
# COMPACT_ATOMS: atom_id res chain seq x y z
N MET A 1 1.56 -4.77 -19.93
CA MET A 1 2.04 -3.39 -19.75
C MET A 1 3.01 -3.35 -18.57
N GLN A 2 4.30 -3.56 -18.83
CA GLN A 2 5.37 -3.34 -17.85
C GLN A 2 5.71 -1.84 -17.90
N ASN A 3 5.02 -1.06 -17.08
CA ASN A 3 5.31 0.36 -16.91
C ASN A 3 5.90 0.56 -15.50
N THR A 4 7.09 0.00 -15.30
CA THR A 4 7.72 -0.14 -13.99
C THR A 4 8.89 0.84 -13.85
N GLY A 5 8.57 2.08 -13.47
CA GLY A 5 9.51 2.95 -12.76
C GLY A 5 10.20 4.06 -13.54
N GLU A 6 10.43 3.91 -14.85
CA GLU A 6 11.06 4.95 -15.69
C GLU A 6 10.11 6.06 -16.10
N ASP A 7 8.87 5.70 -16.45
CA ASP A 7 7.84 6.65 -16.90
C ASP A 7 7.40 7.61 -15.78
N TRP A 8 7.42 7.12 -14.54
CA TRP A 8 7.17 7.91 -13.33
C TRP A 8 8.25 8.99 -13.08
N LYS A 9 9.53 8.70 -13.36
CA LYS A 9 10.60 9.69 -13.20
C LYS A 9 10.45 10.84 -14.20
N ARG A 10 10.02 10.54 -15.43
CA ARG A 10 9.72 11.56 -16.44
C ARG A 10 8.56 12.45 -16.02
N LEU A 11 7.47 11.87 -15.51
CA LEU A 11 6.32 12.63 -15.00
C LEU A 11 6.72 13.59 -13.86
N LEU A 12 7.56 13.16 -12.93
CA LEU A 12 8.04 14.01 -11.83
C LEU A 12 8.91 15.19 -12.30
N GLY A 13 9.64 15.02 -13.40
CA GLY A 13 10.45 16.09 -13.99
C GLY A 13 9.61 17.23 -14.58
N VAL A 14 8.39 16.94 -15.02
CA VAL A 14 7.48 17.90 -15.68
C VAL A 14 6.67 18.72 -14.69
N LEU A 15 6.44 18.20 -13.48
CA LEU A 15 5.63 18.87 -12.45
C LEU A 15 6.37 20.05 -11.81
N THR A 16 5.62 21.10 -11.48
CA THR A 16 6.11 22.25 -10.71
C THR A 16 6.36 21.88 -9.24
N GLU A 17 7.10 22.70 -8.50
CA GLU A 17 7.36 22.44 -7.07
C GLU A 17 6.07 22.40 -6.23
N GLU A 18 5.09 23.22 -6.56
CA GLU A 18 3.78 23.28 -5.91
C GLU A 18 2.96 22.00 -6.17
N GLU A 19 2.98 21.50 -7.40
CA GLU A 19 2.33 20.24 -7.78
C GLU A 19 2.98 19.03 -7.09
N LEU A 20 4.32 19.03 -6.98
CA LEU A 20 5.07 18.01 -6.25
C LEU A 20 4.72 18.02 -4.76
N ALA A 21 4.59 19.21 -4.16
CA ALA A 21 4.20 19.36 -2.75
C ALA A 21 2.77 18.87 -2.48
N GLN A 22 1.81 19.20 -3.35
CA GLN A 22 0.44 18.68 -3.24
C GLN A 22 0.39 17.16 -3.39
N TYR A 23 1.15 16.60 -4.32
CA TYR A 23 1.22 15.15 -4.52
C TYR A 23 1.82 14.44 -3.29
N ALA A 24 2.85 15.02 -2.68
CA ALA A 24 3.46 14.52 -1.45
C ALA A 24 2.48 14.53 -0.27
N GLN A 25 1.69 15.61 -0.12
CA GLN A 25 0.63 15.68 0.90
C GLN A 25 -0.45 14.63 0.67
N MET A 26 -0.93 14.46 -0.56
CA MET A 26 -1.94 13.45 -0.91
C MET A 26 -1.45 12.02 -0.59
N ALA A 27 -0.18 11.71 -0.89
CA ALA A 27 0.40 10.41 -0.58
C ALA A 27 0.49 10.16 0.95
N LEU A 28 0.87 11.18 1.73
CA LEU A 28 0.87 11.10 3.20
C LEU A 28 -0.53 10.91 3.77
N ASP A 29 -1.52 11.59 3.19
CA ASP A 29 -2.92 11.51 3.60
C ASP A 29 -3.48 10.09 3.40
N GLN A 30 -3.15 9.45 2.28
CA GLN A 30 -3.49 8.05 2.02
C GLN A 30 -2.85 7.10 3.03
N VAL A 31 -1.56 7.29 3.33
CA VAL A 31 -0.86 6.50 4.36
C VAL A 31 -1.52 6.67 5.73
N ARG A 32 -1.95 7.89 6.10
CA ARG A 32 -2.58 8.17 7.39
C ARG A 32 -3.95 7.51 7.50
N ARG A 33 -4.76 7.54 6.43
CA ARG A 33 -6.06 6.85 6.35
C ARG A 33 -5.92 5.33 6.38
N GLU A 34 -4.88 4.77 5.78
CA GLU A 34 -4.61 3.33 5.88
C GLU A 34 -4.12 2.94 7.28
N THR A 35 -3.36 3.81 7.94
CA THR A 35 -2.85 3.57 9.30
C THR A 35 -4.00 3.55 10.33
N SER A 36 -5.01 4.40 10.20
CA SER A 36 -6.18 4.36 11.09
C SER A 36 -7.01 3.07 10.93
N ARG A 37 -6.90 2.40 9.78
CA ARG A 37 -7.54 1.11 9.50
C ARG A 37 -6.68 -0.09 9.89
N ALA A 38 -5.50 0.11 10.47
CA ALA A 38 -4.61 -0.99 10.86
C ALA A 38 -5.28 -1.96 11.85
N ALA A 39 -6.06 -1.45 12.82
CA ALA A 39 -6.81 -2.29 13.76
C ALA A 39 -7.83 -3.18 13.03
N LEU A 40 -8.52 -2.66 12.02
CA LEU A 40 -9.46 -3.41 11.20
C LEU A 40 -8.75 -4.51 10.39
N HIS A 41 -7.57 -4.21 9.84
CA HIS A 41 -6.75 -5.20 9.13
C HIS A 41 -6.28 -6.33 10.05
N VAL A 42 -5.89 -6.02 11.29
CA VAL A 42 -5.53 -7.04 12.29
C VAL A 42 -6.74 -7.90 12.64
N ALA A 43 -7.91 -7.28 12.88
CA ALA A 43 -9.14 -8.01 13.15
C ALA A 43 -9.51 -8.97 12.00
N LEU A 44 -9.42 -8.51 10.75
CA LEU A 44 -9.65 -9.36 9.56
C LEU A 44 -8.68 -10.54 9.50
N LEU A 45 -7.39 -10.34 9.76
CA LEU A 45 -6.41 -11.42 9.78
C LEU A 45 -6.76 -12.47 10.85
N LEU A 46 -7.13 -12.03 12.05
CA LEU A 46 -7.56 -12.93 13.13
C LEU A 46 -8.82 -13.72 12.73
N SER A 47 -9.81 -13.06 12.11
CA SER A 47 -11.00 -13.73 11.59
C SER A 47 -10.65 -14.75 10.50
N GLY A 48 -9.71 -14.44 9.60
CA GLY A 48 -9.23 -15.36 8.58
C GLY A 48 -8.59 -16.62 9.17
N VAL A 49 -7.71 -16.44 10.17
CA VAL A 49 -7.10 -17.56 10.90
C VAL A 49 -8.15 -18.39 11.63
N GLY A 50 -9.13 -17.74 12.27
CA GLY A 50 -10.24 -18.42 12.94
C GLY A 50 -11.08 -19.28 11.98
N LEU A 51 -11.42 -18.75 10.79
CA LEU A 51 -12.16 -19.48 9.76
C LEU A 51 -11.36 -20.67 9.21
N MET A 52 -10.05 -20.51 8.99
CA MET A 52 -9.19 -21.64 8.58
C MET A 52 -9.11 -22.71 9.66
N GLY A 53 -8.97 -22.32 10.93
CA GLY A 53 -8.95 -23.23 12.07
C GLY A 53 -10.27 -23.99 12.22
N TRP A 54 -11.41 -23.28 12.11
CA TRP A 54 -12.74 -23.89 12.15
C TRP A 54 -12.96 -24.86 10.99
N ALA A 55 -12.63 -24.47 9.76
CA ALA A 55 -12.72 -25.33 8.59
C ALA A 55 -11.88 -26.60 8.74
N GLY A 56 -10.63 -26.46 9.20
CA GLY A 56 -9.74 -27.61 9.45
C GLY A 56 -10.26 -28.53 10.56
N TRP A 57 -10.79 -27.97 11.64
CA TRP A 57 -11.40 -28.74 12.73
C TRP A 57 -12.64 -29.51 12.25
N THR A 58 -13.54 -28.87 11.50
CA THR A 58 -14.74 -29.49 10.94
C THR A 58 -14.39 -30.64 10.00
N ILE A 59 -13.43 -30.45 9.08
CA ILE A 59 -12.96 -31.51 8.19
C ILE A 59 -12.38 -32.68 9.00
N TYR A 60 -11.55 -32.40 10.01
CA TYR A 60 -10.86 -33.43 10.79
C TYR A 60 -11.78 -34.20 11.75
N ARG A 61 -12.71 -33.52 12.43
CA ARG A 61 -13.55 -34.12 13.47
C ARG A 61 -14.88 -34.67 12.95
N LEU A 62 -15.48 -34.00 11.97
CA LEU A 62 -16.80 -34.35 11.46
C LEU A 62 -16.71 -35.09 10.12
N GLY A 63 -15.54 -35.05 9.45
CA GLY A 63 -15.39 -35.63 8.11
C GLY A 63 -16.22 -34.92 7.04
N GLU A 64 -16.86 -33.80 7.40
CA GLU A 64 -17.76 -33.08 6.54
C GLU A 64 -16.99 -32.11 5.65
N VAL A 65 -17.13 -32.32 4.35
CA VAL A 65 -16.63 -31.40 3.32
C VAL A 65 -17.85 -30.90 2.56
N GLY A 66 -18.32 -29.72 2.93
CA GLY A 66 -19.54 -29.12 2.39
C GLY A 66 -19.33 -27.70 1.87
N SER A 67 -20.35 -27.16 1.20
CA SER A 67 -20.33 -25.78 0.66
C SER A 67 -19.98 -24.73 1.71
N LEU A 68 -20.40 -24.92 2.97
CA LEU A 68 -20.06 -24.03 4.08
C LEU A 68 -18.56 -23.99 4.41
N VAL A 69 -17.86 -25.12 4.30
CA VAL A 69 -16.41 -25.21 4.52
C VAL A 69 -15.67 -24.47 3.41
N TYR A 70 -16.08 -24.65 2.16
CA TYR A 70 -15.53 -23.90 1.03
C TYR A 70 -15.81 -22.40 1.13
N LEU A 71 -17.01 -22.01 1.58
CA LEU A 71 -17.37 -20.61 1.83
C LEU A 71 -16.48 -20.00 2.93
N ALA A 72 -16.25 -20.73 4.03
CA ALA A 72 -15.37 -20.30 5.12
C ALA A 72 -13.92 -20.12 4.64
N LEU A 73 -13.41 -21.04 3.82
CA LEU A 73 -12.07 -20.93 3.23
C LEU A 73 -11.96 -19.76 2.25
N ALA A 74 -12.98 -19.54 1.42
CA ALA A 74 -13.03 -18.39 0.51
C ALA A 74 -13.07 -17.06 1.29
N ALA A 75 -13.90 -16.99 2.34
CA ALA A 75 -13.98 -15.82 3.22
C ALA A 75 -12.65 -15.58 3.94
N ALA A 76 -11.97 -16.63 4.41
CA ALA A 76 -10.63 -16.51 4.99
C ALA A 76 -9.62 -15.93 3.98
N GLY A 77 -9.67 -16.39 2.73
CA GLY A 77 -8.85 -15.83 1.64
C GLY A 77 -9.08 -14.34 1.44
N VAL A 78 -10.34 -13.88 1.44
CA VAL A 78 -10.69 -12.45 1.34
C VAL A 78 -10.16 -11.65 2.54
N CYS A 79 -10.36 -12.17 3.75
CA CYS A 79 -9.88 -11.56 4.99
C CYS A 79 -8.35 -11.40 5.04
N ILE A 80 -7.60 -12.28 4.38
CA ILE A 80 -6.14 -12.19 4.23
C ILE A 80 -5.75 -11.28 3.07
N TYR A 81 -6.49 -11.30 1.97
CA TYR A 81 -6.18 -10.52 0.76
C TYR A 81 -6.32 -9.01 0.95
N ILE A 82 -7.38 -8.55 1.63
CA ILE A 82 -7.63 -7.12 1.90
C ILE A 82 -6.43 -6.44 2.58
N PRO A 83 -5.95 -6.92 3.74
CA PRO A 83 -4.81 -6.30 4.42
C PRO A 83 -3.52 -6.41 3.61
N TRP A 84 -3.29 -7.53 2.91
CA TRP A 84 -2.14 -7.67 2.01
C TRP A 84 -2.14 -6.60 0.90
N ARG A 85 -3.29 -6.37 0.25
CA ARG A 85 -3.44 -5.35 -0.79
C ARG A 85 -3.18 -3.95 -0.25
N SER A 86 -3.67 -3.63 0.95
CA SER A 86 -3.42 -2.32 1.57
C SER A 86 -1.94 -2.12 1.87
N VAL A 87 -1.25 -3.12 2.44
CA VAL A 87 0.20 -3.03 2.69
C VAL A 87 1.00 -2.83 1.40
N LYS A 88 0.64 -3.55 0.33
CA LYS A 88 1.29 -3.39 -0.98
C LYS A 88 1.09 -1.98 -1.54
N THR A 89 -0.13 -1.45 -1.44
CA THR A 89 -0.49 -0.09 -1.90
C THR A 89 0.26 0.97 -1.10
N ARG A 90 0.31 0.84 0.23
CA ARG A 90 1.08 1.71 1.12
C ARG A 90 2.55 1.79 0.73
N LYS A 91 3.18 0.63 0.45
CA LYS A 91 4.59 0.57 0.03
C LYS A 91 4.84 1.31 -1.28
N LEU A 92 3.91 1.24 -2.23
CA LEU A 92 4.00 1.99 -3.49
C LEU A 92 3.91 3.50 -3.25
N TRP A 93 2.94 3.95 -2.44
CA TRP A 93 2.80 5.37 -2.09
C TRP A 93 4.02 5.93 -1.35
N LEU A 94 4.57 5.17 -0.39
CA LEU A 94 5.81 5.54 0.30
C LEU A 94 7.00 5.63 -0.67
N GLY A 95 7.09 4.69 -1.62
CA GLY A 95 8.10 4.74 -2.68
C GLY A 95 7.99 5.99 -3.55
N HIS A 96 6.77 6.40 -3.91
CA HIS A 96 6.54 7.64 -4.66
C HIS A 96 6.89 8.88 -3.83
N TYR A 97 6.47 8.94 -2.57
CA TYR A 97 6.79 10.04 -1.67
C TYR A 97 8.31 10.24 -1.51
N VAL A 98 9.07 9.17 -1.30
CA VAL A 98 10.54 9.25 -1.18
C VAL A 98 11.17 9.82 -2.45
N ARG A 99 10.72 9.40 -3.63
CA ARG A 99 11.24 9.91 -4.91
C ARG A 99 10.87 11.37 -5.16
N VAL A 100 9.65 11.80 -4.80
CA VAL A 100 9.25 13.21 -4.87
C VAL A 100 10.15 14.06 -3.97
N LYS A 101 10.42 13.61 -2.73
CA LYS A 101 11.32 14.31 -1.82
C LYS A 101 12.76 14.41 -2.34
N GLN A 102 13.27 13.34 -2.95
CA GLN A 102 14.60 13.34 -3.57
C GLN A 102 14.68 14.35 -4.72
N GLU A 103 13.65 14.44 -5.55
CA GLU A 103 13.60 15.40 -6.65
C GLU A 103 13.48 16.85 -6.17
N LEU A 104 12.69 17.12 -5.13
CA LEU A 104 12.62 18.44 -4.48
C LEU A 104 13.97 18.86 -3.88
N SER A 105 14.66 17.96 -3.17
CA SER A 105 16.01 18.23 -2.63
C SER A 105 16.99 18.56 -3.74
N ARG A 106 16.97 17.79 -4.85
CA ARG A 106 17.82 18.03 -6.02
C ARG A 106 17.61 19.42 -6.62
N ARG A 107 16.36 19.91 -6.67
CA ARG A 107 16.03 21.24 -7.21
C ARG A 107 16.46 22.36 -6.27
N GLN A 108 16.33 22.18 -4.95
CA GLN A 108 16.82 23.13 -3.95
C GLN A 108 18.36 23.25 -3.99
N ASP A 109 19.06 22.12 -4.04
CA ASP A 109 20.53 22.10 -4.11
C ASP A 109 21.06 22.66 -5.45
N GLY A 110 20.35 22.40 -6.56
CA GLY A 110 20.68 22.93 -7.88
C GLY A 110 20.36 24.43 -8.06
N GLY A 111 19.39 24.96 -7.30
CA GLY A 111 19.04 26.37 -7.31
C GLY A 111 20.01 27.26 -6.51
N GLU A 112 20.68 26.71 -5.50
CA GLU A 112 21.68 27.45 -4.70
C GLU A 112 23.02 27.65 -5.43
N GLY A 113 23.38 26.76 -6.37
CA GLY A 113 24.59 26.91 -7.18
C GLY A 113 24.58 28.11 -8.13
N SER A 114 23.40 28.48 -8.65
CA SER A 114 23.25 29.59 -9.61
C SER A 114 23.25 30.98 -8.95
N LYS A 115 23.12 31.09 -7.63
CA LYS A 115 23.10 32.37 -6.89
C LYS A 115 24.46 32.79 -6.32
N ARG A 116 25.51 31.97 -6.49
CA ARG A 116 26.87 32.27 -5.99
C ARG A 116 27.85 32.75 -7.07
N GLU A 117 27.42 32.89 -8.32
CA GLU A 117 28.27 33.33 -9.44
C GLU A 117 27.93 34.73 -10.01
N THR A 118 27.13 35.53 -9.30
CA THR A 118 26.90 36.96 -9.62
C THR A 118 27.30 37.83 -8.45
#